data_AF-A0A2E8VGM7-F1
#
_entry.id   AF-A0A2E8VGM7-F1
#
_cell.length_a   1.000
_cell.length_b   1.000
_cell.length_c   1.000
_cell.angle_alpha   90.00
_cell.angle_beta   90.00
_cell.angle_gamma   90.00
#
_symmetry.space_group_name_H-M   'P 1'
#
loop_
_entity.id
_entity.type
_entity.pdbx_description
1 polymer ?
#
loop_
_entity_poly.entity_id
_entity_poly.type
_entity_poly.pdbx_seq_one_letter_code
_entity_poly.pdbx_strand_id
1 'polypeptide(L)'
;MFEKKFISIGISLITLLIFIQCSSQEYTSAKLYMQQDEWEKAEEFLVKAMAVEPDNPEISCQLGYHIYGLRKKDWTMMNSSFDKALSIDPNKKIAILGQPTTVKEFVDVARMQFWGEEYNKGVEEFNRYRTSNSDDKDIVLEKAINTFITASAIKPDEARTYSMLSTSYFFAGDAVETLKNILKA
;
A
#
# COMPACT_ATOMS: atom_id res chain seq x y z
N MET A 1 -56.06 3.95 -20.05
CA MET A 1 -54.90 4.87 -19.88
C MET A 1 -53.99 4.49 -18.70
N PHE A 2 -54.44 3.63 -17.76
CA PHE A 2 -53.66 3.24 -16.58
C PHE A 2 -52.56 2.19 -16.83
N GLU A 3 -52.74 1.26 -17.77
CA GLU A 3 -51.78 0.16 -17.98
C GLU A 3 -50.43 0.58 -18.60
N LYS A 4 -50.41 1.59 -19.48
CA LYS A 4 -49.17 2.08 -20.10
C LYS A 4 -48.25 2.80 -19.10
N LYS A 5 -48.80 3.39 -18.04
CA LYS A 5 -48.02 4.07 -16.98
C LYS A 5 -47.25 3.07 -16.11
N PHE A 6 -47.85 1.93 -15.76
CA PHE A 6 -47.18 0.90 -14.96
C PHE A 6 -46.07 0.18 -15.73
N ILE A 7 -46.27 -0.06 -17.03
CA ILE A 7 -45.22 -0.61 -17.91
C ILE A 7 -44.06 0.37 -18.04
N SER A 8 -44.33 1.68 -18.21
CA SER A 8 -43.30 2.72 -18.26
C SER A 8 -42.53 2.88 -16.95
N ILE A 9 -43.19 2.74 -15.79
CA ILE A 9 -42.55 2.82 -14.47
C ILE A 9 -41.71 1.55 -14.21
N GLY A 10 -42.20 0.37 -14.61
CA GLY A 10 -41.45 -0.88 -14.50
C GLY A 10 -40.17 -0.89 -15.33
N ILE A 11 -40.21 -0.37 -16.56
CA ILE A 11 -39.02 -0.27 -17.43
C ILE A 11 -38.01 0.74 -16.87
N SER A 12 -38.46 1.87 -16.30
CA SER A 12 -37.59 2.87 -15.68
C SER A 12 -36.95 2.41 -14.36
N LEU A 13 -37.57 1.47 -13.64
CA LEU A 13 -37.02 0.82 -12.46
C LEU A 13 -36.01 -0.29 -12.82
N ILE A 14 -36.23 -0.99 -13.93
CA ILE A 14 -35.31 -2.03 -14.43
C ILE A 14 -34.02 -1.42 -14.96
N THR A 15 -34.04 -0.24 -15.59
CA THR A 15 -32.82 0.48 -15.99
C THR A 15 -31.99 0.99 -14.81
N LEU A 16 -32.55 1.05 -13.60
CA LEU A 16 -31.84 1.39 -12.37
C LEU A 16 -31.15 0.17 -11.71
N LEU A 17 -31.50 -1.05 -12.14
CA LEU A 17 -31.06 -2.32 -11.54
C LEU A 17 -30.02 -3.07 -12.39
N ILE A 18 -29.57 -2.49 -13.50
CA ILE A 18 -28.53 -3.06 -14.38
C ILE A 18 -27.20 -2.31 -14.13
N PHE A 19 -26.80 -2.19 -12.87
CA PHE A 19 -25.37 -2.14 -12.56
C PHE A 19 -24.89 -3.59 -12.52
N ILE A 20 -24.76 -4.19 -13.70
CA ILE A 20 -24.09 -5.47 -13.84
C ILE A 20 -22.71 -5.27 -13.22
N GLN A 21 -22.41 -6.12 -12.24
CA GLN A 21 -21.19 -6.20 -11.46
C GLN A 21 -19.99 -6.68 -12.33
N CYS A 22 -19.88 -6.16 -13.55
CA CYS A 22 -18.73 -6.35 -14.43
C CYS A 22 -17.71 -5.25 -14.13
N SER A 23 -16.43 -5.62 -14.05
CA SER A 23 -15.35 -4.64 -14.01
C SER A 23 -15.41 -3.74 -15.24
N SER A 24 -15.06 -2.47 -15.07
CA SER A 24 -14.91 -1.51 -16.17
C SER A 24 -13.92 -2.02 -17.22
N GLN A 25 -14.02 -1.46 -18.42
CA GLN A 25 -13.06 -1.73 -19.47
C GLN A 25 -11.66 -1.32 -19.01
N GLU A 26 -11.55 -0.18 -18.33
CA GLU A 26 -10.31 0.36 -17.79
C GLU A 26 -9.66 -0.64 -16.82
N TYR A 27 -10.42 -1.17 -15.86
CA TYR A 27 -9.87 -2.13 -14.90
C TYR A 27 -9.50 -3.45 -15.57
N THR A 28 -10.28 -3.88 -16.57
CA THR A 28 -9.98 -5.09 -17.34
C THR A 28 -8.67 -4.94 -18.11
N SER A 29 -8.46 -3.79 -18.78
CA SER A 29 -7.22 -3.45 -19.48
C SER A 29 -6.04 -3.34 -18.52
N ALA A 30 -6.21 -2.72 -17.35
CA ALA A 30 -5.18 -2.66 -16.32
C ALA A 30 -4.67 -4.06 -15.94
N LYS A 31 -5.58 -5.00 -15.65
CA LYS A 31 -5.22 -6.39 -15.31
C LYS A 31 -4.47 -7.08 -16.45
N LEU A 32 -4.88 -6.85 -17.71
CA LEU A 32 -4.18 -7.38 -18.87
C LEU A 32 -2.75 -6.83 -18.98
N TYR A 33 -2.57 -5.52 -18.83
CA TYR A 33 -1.24 -4.91 -18.85
C TYR A 33 -0.35 -5.41 -17.71
N MET A 34 -0.90 -5.65 -16.51
CA MET A 34 -0.17 -6.28 -15.41
C MET A 34 0.27 -7.71 -15.75
N GLN A 35 -0.56 -8.49 -16.44
CA GLN A 35 -0.20 -9.84 -16.90
C GLN A 35 0.89 -9.85 -17.99
N GLN A 36 1.00 -8.74 -18.73
CA GLN A 36 2.00 -8.54 -19.79
C GLN A 36 3.26 -7.84 -19.29
N ASP A 37 3.38 -7.58 -17.98
CA ASP A 37 4.45 -6.80 -17.37
C ASP A 37 4.57 -5.36 -17.93
N GLU A 38 3.51 -4.81 -18.53
CA GLU A 38 3.43 -3.45 -19.06
C GLU A 38 3.00 -2.46 -17.96
N TRP A 39 3.88 -2.26 -16.97
CA TRP A 39 3.56 -1.58 -15.71
C TRP A 39 3.13 -0.12 -15.84
N GLU A 40 3.72 0.62 -16.78
CA GLU A 40 3.36 2.03 -17.02
C GLU A 40 1.92 2.15 -17.55
N LYS A 41 1.53 1.25 -18.46
CA LYS A 41 0.14 1.20 -18.95
C LYS A 41 -0.81 0.65 -17.90
N ALA A 42 -0.37 -0.33 -17.11
CA ALA A 42 -1.14 -0.82 -15.98
C ALA A 42 -1.48 0.31 -15.00
N GLU A 43 -0.51 1.15 -14.63
CA GLU A 43 -0.74 2.32 -13.81
C GLU A 43 -1.73 3.30 -14.45
N GLU A 44 -1.51 3.67 -15.72
CA GLU A 44 -2.40 4.58 -16.44
C GLU A 44 -3.86 4.10 -16.40
N PHE A 45 -4.07 2.80 -16.67
CA PHE A 45 -5.40 2.22 -16.70
C PHE A 45 -5.98 1.98 -15.31
N LEU A 46 -5.16 1.70 -14.28
CA LEU A 46 -5.64 1.66 -12.89
C LEU A 46 -6.12 3.04 -12.43
N VAL A 47 -5.42 4.11 -12.79
CA VAL A 47 -5.83 5.49 -12.47
C VAL A 47 -7.14 5.83 -13.18
N LYS A 48 -7.29 5.47 -14.46
CA LYS A 48 -8.56 5.63 -15.20
C LYS A 48 -9.68 4.79 -14.58
N ALA A 49 -9.40 3.53 -14.23
CA ALA A 49 -10.34 2.61 -13.59
C ALA A 49 -10.87 3.18 -12.27
N MET A 50 -9.99 3.80 -11.48
CA MET A 50 -10.35 4.42 -10.20
C MET A 50 -11.30 5.63 -10.36
N ALA A 51 -11.31 6.28 -11.53
CA ALA A 51 -12.24 7.39 -11.82
C ALA A 51 -13.63 6.88 -12.24
N VAL A 52 -13.70 5.73 -12.92
CA VAL A 52 -14.97 5.13 -13.37
C VAL A 52 -15.60 4.20 -12.33
N GLU A 53 -14.79 3.60 -11.46
CA GLU A 53 -15.21 2.72 -10.36
C GLU A 53 -14.68 3.24 -9.00
N PRO A 54 -15.12 4.44 -8.53
CA PRO A 54 -14.61 5.02 -7.29
C PRO A 54 -14.90 4.17 -6.04
N ASP A 55 -15.94 3.33 -6.08
CA ASP A 55 -16.39 2.47 -4.97
C ASP A 55 -15.80 1.03 -5.03
N ASN A 56 -14.83 0.80 -5.92
CA ASN A 56 -14.10 -0.46 -6.00
C ASN A 56 -12.74 -0.35 -5.29
N PRO A 57 -12.62 -0.83 -4.03
CA PRO A 57 -11.36 -0.73 -3.28
C PRO A 57 -10.27 -1.63 -3.86
N GLU A 58 -10.61 -2.66 -4.63
CA GLU A 58 -9.63 -3.56 -5.25
C GLU A 58 -8.68 -2.79 -6.17
N ILE A 59 -9.19 -1.82 -6.93
CA ILE A 59 -8.37 -0.98 -7.83
C ILE A 59 -7.31 -0.21 -7.03
N SER A 60 -7.70 0.36 -5.88
CA SER A 60 -6.77 1.10 -5.02
C SER A 60 -5.75 0.16 -4.37
N CYS A 61 -6.16 -1.05 -3.97
CA CYS A 61 -5.23 -2.08 -3.49
C CYS A 61 -4.24 -2.53 -4.57
N GLN A 62 -4.69 -2.72 -5.82
CA GLN A 62 -3.85 -3.11 -6.96
C GLN A 62 -2.81 -2.01 -7.27
N LEU A 63 -3.24 -0.75 -7.32
CA LEU A 63 -2.35 0.39 -7.54
C LEU A 63 -1.33 0.54 -6.41
N GLY A 64 -1.78 0.46 -5.16
CA GLY A 64 -0.92 0.52 -3.98
C GLY A 64 0.12 -0.58 -3.97
N TYR A 65 -0.29 -1.84 -4.13
CA TYR A 65 0.60 -2.99 -4.02
C TYR A 65 1.51 -3.16 -5.23
N HIS A 66 0.96 -3.23 -6.43
CA HIS A 66 1.74 -3.54 -7.63
C HIS A 66 2.54 -2.34 -8.10
N ILE A 67 1.92 -1.17 -8.26
CA ILE A 67 2.60 -0.02 -8.86
C ILE A 67 3.47 0.68 -7.82
N TYR A 68 2.88 1.15 -6.73
CA TYR A 68 3.62 1.98 -5.78
C TYR A 68 4.54 1.17 -4.86
N GLY A 69 4.08 0.03 -4.33
CA GLY A 69 4.87 -0.83 -3.45
C GLY A 69 5.94 -1.66 -4.17
N LEU A 70 5.55 -2.51 -5.13
CA LEU A 70 6.48 -3.43 -5.79
C LEU A 70 7.40 -2.74 -6.80
N ARG A 71 6.86 -1.90 -7.69
CA ARG A 71 7.62 -1.35 -8.83
C ARG A 71 8.36 -0.06 -8.47
N LYS A 72 7.67 0.90 -7.86
CA LYS A 72 8.22 2.24 -7.63
C LYS A 72 8.90 2.40 -6.27
N LYS A 73 8.57 1.55 -5.29
CA LYS A 73 8.95 1.72 -3.88
C LYS A 73 8.58 3.12 -3.35
N ASP A 74 7.46 3.65 -3.87
CA ASP A 74 6.85 4.90 -3.43
C ASP A 74 5.90 4.61 -2.28
N TRP A 75 6.46 4.57 -1.08
CA TRP A 75 5.74 4.20 0.14
C TRP A 75 4.61 5.18 0.49
N THR A 76 4.77 6.44 0.11
CA THR A 76 3.76 7.48 0.34
C THR A 76 2.53 7.21 -0.52
N MET A 77 2.72 7.00 -1.83
CA MET A 77 1.62 6.72 -2.75
C MET A 77 1.00 5.34 -2.50
N MET A 78 1.82 4.35 -2.09
CA MET A 78 1.34 3.04 -1.64
C MET A 78 0.38 3.20 -0.45
N ASN A 79 0.80 3.88 0.62
CA ASN A 79 -0.03 4.04 1.81
C ASN A 79 -1.28 4.86 1.54
N SER A 80 -1.19 5.93 0.74
CA SER A 80 -2.34 6.71 0.29
C SER A 80 -3.37 5.83 -0.46
N SER A 81 -2.90 4.94 -1.33
CA SER A 81 -3.78 4.01 -2.06
C SER A 81 -4.44 2.99 -1.15
N PHE A 82 -3.70 2.45 -0.17
CA PHE A 82 -4.25 1.54 0.83
C PHE A 82 -5.25 2.21 1.76
N ASP A 83 -4.98 3.44 2.21
CA ASP A 83 -5.90 4.20 3.06
C ASP A 83 -7.19 4.53 2.31
N LYS A 84 -7.10 4.85 1.01
CA LYS A 84 -8.26 4.98 0.14
C LYS A 84 -9.08 3.70 0.09
N ALA A 85 -8.44 2.55 -0.16
CA ALA A 85 -9.14 1.25 -0.19
C ALA A 85 -9.85 0.96 1.15
N LEU A 86 -9.17 1.16 2.27
CA LEU A 86 -9.71 0.98 3.62
C LEU A 86 -10.89 1.90 3.92
N SER A 87 -10.89 3.13 3.39
CA SER A 87 -11.98 4.08 3.59
C SER A 87 -13.26 3.75 2.81
N ILE A 88 -13.15 3.00 1.71
CA ILE A 88 -14.31 2.58 0.91
C ILE A 88 -15.08 1.48 1.63
N ASP A 89 -14.42 0.33 1.86
CA ASP A 89 -14.97 -0.76 2.65
C ASP A 89 -13.83 -1.70 3.09
N PRO A 90 -13.42 -1.69 4.38
CA PRO A 90 -12.33 -2.52 4.87
C PRO A 90 -12.68 -4.02 4.90
N ASN A 91 -13.96 -4.38 4.89
CA ASN A 91 -14.42 -5.77 4.99
C ASN A 91 -14.85 -6.34 3.62
N LYS A 92 -14.88 -5.52 2.57
CA LYS A 92 -15.19 -5.97 1.20
C LYS A 92 -14.24 -7.08 0.79
N LYS A 93 -14.82 -8.16 0.27
CA LYS A 93 -14.06 -9.27 -0.30
C LYS A 93 -13.51 -8.85 -1.65
N ILE A 94 -12.21 -9.03 -1.83
CA ILE A 94 -11.45 -8.72 -3.03
C ILE A 94 -10.61 -9.96 -3.41
N ALA A 95 -10.12 -10.00 -4.65
CA ALA A 95 -9.23 -11.04 -5.12
C ALA A 95 -7.98 -10.44 -5.75
N ILE A 96 -6.86 -10.50 -5.03
CA ILE A 96 -5.56 -10.04 -5.52
C ILE A 96 -4.62 -11.26 -5.53
N LEU A 97 -3.82 -11.41 -6.60
CA LEU A 97 -3.00 -12.61 -6.84
C LEU A 97 -3.80 -13.93 -6.86
N GLY A 98 -5.09 -13.87 -7.20
CA GLY A 98 -5.97 -15.05 -7.23
C GLY A 98 -6.39 -15.58 -5.86
N GLN A 99 -6.08 -14.88 -4.76
CA GLN A 99 -6.45 -15.27 -3.41
C GLN A 99 -7.59 -14.38 -2.88
N PRO A 100 -8.72 -14.95 -2.44
CA PRO A 100 -9.80 -14.17 -1.84
C PRO A 100 -9.41 -13.71 -0.43
N THR A 101 -9.59 -12.43 -0.14
CA THR A 101 -9.29 -11.81 1.16
C THR A 101 -10.19 -10.60 1.39
N THR A 102 -10.15 -9.98 2.57
CA THR A 102 -10.73 -8.64 2.78
C THR A 102 -9.71 -7.54 2.44
N VAL A 103 -10.19 -6.33 2.15
CA VAL A 103 -9.33 -5.15 1.98
C VAL A 103 -8.43 -4.95 3.20
N LYS A 104 -8.98 -5.06 4.41
CA LYS A 104 -8.23 -4.89 5.66
C LYS A 104 -7.12 -5.91 5.83
N GLU A 105 -7.42 -7.19 5.62
CA GLU A 105 -6.41 -8.26 5.69
C GLU A 105 -5.33 -8.09 4.63
N PHE A 106 -5.71 -7.78 3.39
CA PHE A 106 -4.76 -7.53 2.31
C PHE A 106 -3.80 -6.38 2.64
N VAL A 107 -4.34 -5.23 3.04
CA VAL A 107 -3.53 -4.04 3.35
C VAL A 107 -2.59 -4.30 4.52
N ASP A 108 -3.04 -4.97 5.57
CA ASP A 108 -2.20 -5.30 6.73
C ASP A 108 -1.05 -6.22 6.33
N VAL A 109 -1.34 -7.29 5.57
CA VAL A 109 -0.32 -8.22 5.06
C VAL A 109 0.66 -7.53 4.12
N ALA A 110 0.16 -6.70 3.19
CA ALA A 110 1.00 -5.96 2.25
C ALA A 110 1.94 -4.99 2.97
N ARG A 111 1.42 -4.20 3.93
CA ARG A 111 2.23 -3.32 4.76
C ARG A 111 3.26 -4.10 5.57
N MET A 112 2.87 -5.22 6.17
CA MET A 112 3.78 -6.08 6.93
C MET A 112 4.90 -6.65 6.06
N GLN A 113 4.59 -7.07 4.82
CA GLN A 113 5.59 -7.56 3.88
C GLN A 113 6.64 -6.48 3.57
N PHE A 114 6.20 -5.32 3.07
CA PHE A 114 7.12 -4.24 2.68
C PHE A 114 7.87 -3.67 3.88
N TRP A 115 7.20 -3.55 5.03
CA TRP A 115 7.85 -3.18 6.27
C TRP A 115 8.96 -4.17 6.63
N GLY A 116 8.68 -5.48 6.56
CA GLY A 116 9.64 -6.53 6.88
C GLY A 116 10.86 -6.51 5.96
N GLU A 117 10.66 -6.25 4.66
CA GLU A 117 11.75 -6.07 3.68
C GLU A 117 12.70 -4.94 4.11
N GLU A 118 12.19 -3.73 4.32
CA GLU A 118 13.03 -2.57 4.69
C GLU A 118 13.57 -2.69 6.13
N TYR A 119 12.78 -3.19 7.08
CA TYR A 119 13.23 -3.40 8.45
C TYR A 119 14.42 -4.36 8.52
N ASN A 120 14.34 -5.51 7.83
CA ASN A 120 15.42 -6.48 7.83
C ASN A 120 16.69 -5.92 7.17
N LYS A 121 16.55 -5.14 6.10
CA LYS A 121 17.67 -4.43 5.47
C LYS A 121 18.31 -3.42 6.44
N GLY A 122 17.51 -2.69 7.21
CA GLY A 122 17.99 -1.79 8.25
C GLY A 122 18.74 -2.53 9.37
N VAL A 123 18.24 -3.71 9.78
CA VAL A 123 18.91 -4.58 10.75
C VAL A 123 20.26 -5.06 10.22
N GLU A 124 20.33 -5.46 8.95
CA GLU A 124 21.59 -5.86 8.31
C GLU A 124 22.59 -4.70 8.29
N GLU A 125 22.14 -3.51 7.88
CA GLU A 125 22.93 -2.28 7.89
C GLU A 125 23.48 -1.94 9.28
N PHE A 126 22.61 -2.01 10.30
CA PHE A 126 23.00 -1.75 11.68
C PHE A 126 23.98 -2.81 12.22
N ASN A 127 23.80 -4.08 11.86
CA ASN A 127 24.73 -5.14 12.24
C ASN A 127 26.11 -4.91 11.59
N ARG A 128 26.15 -4.50 10.32
CA ARG A 128 27.41 -4.11 9.67
C ARG A 128 28.07 -2.92 10.35
N TYR A 129 27.30 -1.91 10.76
CA TYR A 129 27.82 -0.81 11.60
C TYR A 129 28.49 -1.36 12.86
N ARG A 130 27.84 -2.28 13.58
CA ARG A 130 28.37 -2.82 14.85
C ARG A 130 29.66 -3.60 14.68
N THR A 131 29.84 -4.29 13.55
CA THR A 131 31.02 -5.15 13.31
C THR A 131 32.10 -4.49 12.45
N SER A 132 31.82 -3.35 11.83
CA SER A 132 32.80 -2.67 10.97
C SER A 132 33.91 -2.02 11.80
N ASN A 133 35.14 -2.19 11.30
CA ASN A 133 36.34 -1.47 11.75
C ASN A 133 36.79 -0.44 10.70
N SER A 134 35.93 -0.10 9.73
CA SER A 134 36.22 0.88 8.68
C SER A 134 35.99 2.31 9.16
N ASP A 135 36.67 3.25 8.52
CA ASP A 135 36.48 4.69 8.75
C ASP A 135 35.06 5.16 8.36
N ASP A 136 34.37 4.43 7.47
CA ASP A 136 33.01 4.76 6.99
C ASP A 136 31.87 4.40 7.97
N LYS A 137 32.18 4.16 9.24
CA LYS A 137 31.21 3.63 10.22
C LYS A 137 29.97 4.53 10.37
N ASP A 138 30.16 5.84 10.37
CA ASP A 138 29.07 6.81 10.49
C ASP A 138 28.14 6.79 9.27
N ILE A 139 28.69 6.60 8.07
CA ILE A 139 27.92 6.47 6.82
C ILE A 139 27.03 5.21 6.88
N VAL A 140 27.58 4.10 7.41
CA VAL A 140 26.81 2.84 7.55
C VAL A 140 25.69 3.00 8.58
N LEU A 141 25.92 3.73 9.67
CA LEU A 141 24.89 4.02 10.67
C LEU A 141 23.79 4.91 10.11
N GLU A 142 24.16 5.99 9.41
CA GLU A 142 23.21 6.90 8.76
C GLU A 142 22.33 6.15 7.76
N LYS A 143 22.93 5.23 6.98
CA LYS A 143 22.18 4.36 6.08
C LYS A 143 21.15 3.51 6.82
N ALA A 144 21.54 2.87 7.93
CA ALA A 144 20.62 2.09 8.76
C ALA A 144 19.45 2.94 9.29
N ILE A 145 19.75 4.15 9.78
CA ILE A 145 18.74 5.11 10.26
C ILE A 145 17.75 5.44 9.14
N ASN A 146 18.22 5.81 7.94
CA ASN A 146 17.36 6.16 6.81
C ASN A 146 16.49 4.98 6.35
N THR A 147 17.03 3.77 6.40
CA THR A 147 16.26 2.55 6.09
C THR A 147 15.18 2.28 7.15
N PHE A 148 15.48 2.46 8.45
CA PHE A 148 14.46 2.34 9.49
C PHE A 148 13.40 3.46 9.43
N ILE A 149 13.77 4.69 9.05
CA ILE A 149 12.80 5.76 8.78
C ILE A 149 11.84 5.32 7.68
N THR A 150 12.39 4.73 6.61
CA THR A 150 11.59 4.17 5.50
C THR A 150 10.63 3.08 5.99
N ALA A 151 11.11 2.13 6.80
CA ALA A 151 10.25 1.11 7.41
C ALA A 151 9.13 1.74 8.27
N SER A 152 9.43 2.79 9.02
CA SER A 152 8.43 3.49 9.86
C SER A 152 7.38 4.23 9.02
N ALA A 153 7.74 4.67 7.82
CA ALA A 153 6.81 5.29 6.88
C ALA A 153 5.87 4.25 6.25
N ILE A 154 6.32 3.01 6.06
CA ILE A 154 5.51 1.90 5.54
C ILE A 154 4.47 1.45 6.58
N LYS A 155 4.92 1.19 7.81
CA LYS A 155 4.08 0.70 8.90
C LYS A 155 4.37 1.48 10.20
N PRO A 156 3.70 2.63 10.41
CA PRO A 156 3.97 3.53 11.54
C PRO A 156 3.46 3.03 12.89
N ASP A 157 2.68 1.95 12.93
CA ASP A 157 2.19 1.30 14.15
C ASP A 157 3.08 0.14 14.63
N GLU A 158 4.26 -0.05 14.02
CA GLU A 158 5.17 -1.15 14.34
C GLU A 158 6.32 -0.72 15.27
N ALA A 159 6.12 -0.96 16.57
CA ALA A 159 7.01 -0.61 17.68
C ALA A 159 8.47 -1.05 17.49
N ARG A 160 8.72 -2.21 16.84
CA ARG A 160 10.09 -2.70 16.61
C ARG A 160 10.93 -1.73 15.82
N THR A 161 10.33 -0.99 14.89
CA THR A 161 11.03 0.03 14.09
C THR A 161 11.57 1.15 14.97
N TYR A 162 10.75 1.64 15.90
CA TYR A 162 11.13 2.74 16.79
C TYR A 162 12.17 2.31 17.83
N SER A 163 12.14 1.05 18.25
CA SER A 163 13.21 0.46 19.08
C SER A 163 14.57 0.51 18.36
N MET A 164 14.60 0.15 17.07
CA MET A 164 15.82 0.21 16.26
C MET A 164 16.25 1.64 15.92
N LEU A 165 15.32 2.56 15.65
CA LEU A 165 15.62 3.97 15.45
C LEU A 165 16.22 4.60 16.72
N SER A 166 15.60 4.39 17.88
CA SER A 166 16.10 4.87 19.16
C SER A 166 17.55 4.41 19.39
N THR A 167 17.79 3.11 19.19
CA THR A 167 19.13 2.52 19.32
C THR A 167 20.12 3.14 18.34
N SER A 168 19.72 3.32 17.08
CA SER A 168 20.60 3.86 16.04
C SER A 168 20.94 5.33 16.30
N TYR A 169 19.97 6.16 16.68
CA TYR A 169 20.20 7.56 17.07
C TYR A 169 21.04 7.70 18.33
N PHE A 170 20.91 6.76 19.28
CA PHE A 170 21.76 6.74 20.47
C PHE A 170 23.23 6.55 20.07
N PHE A 171 23.52 5.63 19.15
CA PHE A 171 24.86 5.44 18.61
C PHE A 171 25.35 6.61 17.76
N ALA A 172 24.44 7.38 17.16
CA ALA A 172 24.77 8.61 16.43
C ALA A 172 24.99 9.82 17.34
N GLY A 173 24.73 9.69 18.65
CA GLY A 173 24.83 10.79 19.62
C GLY A 173 23.66 11.78 19.57
N ASP A 174 22.57 11.47 18.87
CA ASP A 174 21.38 12.33 18.77
C ASP A 174 20.37 12.01 19.88
N ALA A 175 20.56 12.63 21.05
CA ALA A 175 19.70 12.42 22.21
C ALA A 175 18.23 12.83 21.97
N VAL A 176 17.96 13.79 21.09
CA VAL A 176 16.61 14.28 20.81
C VAL A 176 15.83 13.23 20.03
N GLU A 177 16.41 12.73 18.93
CA GLU A 177 15.78 11.69 18.14
C GLU A 177 15.74 10.35 18.89
N THR A 178 16.73 10.03 19.73
CA THR A 178 16.64 8.87 20.64
C THR A 178 15.39 8.95 21.51
N LEU A 179 15.20 10.03 22.28
CA LEU A 179 14.06 10.17 23.19
C LEU A 179 12.73 10.11 22.44
N LYS A 180 12.64 10.79 21.29
CA LYS A 180 11.45 10.78 20.44
C LYS A 180 11.06 9.37 20.00
N ASN A 181 12.03 8.51 19.67
CA ASN A 181 11.74 7.15 19.22
C ASN A 181 11.48 6.18 20.39
N ILE A 182 12.07 6.41 21.58
CA ILE A 182 11.68 5.68 22.81
C ILE A 182 10.19 5.83 23.10
N LEU A 183 9.65 7.04 22.95
CA LEU A 183 8.24 7.33 23.25
C LEU A 183 7.26 6.71 22.24
N LYS A 184 7.75 6.23 21.09
CA LYS A 184 6.93 5.61 20.03
C LYS A 184 7.03 4.08 20.02
N ALA A 185 8.04 3.51 20.66
CA ALA A 185 8.23 2.08 20.81
C ALA A 185 7.28 1.51 21.88
#